data_AF-A0A7C3UJ90-F1
#
_entry.id   AF-A0A7C3UJ90-F1
#
_cell.length_a   1.000
_cell.length_b   1.000
_cell.length_c   1.000
_cell.angle_alpha   90.00
_cell.angle_beta   90.00
_cell.angle_gamma   90.00
#
_symmetry.space_group_name_H-M   'P 1'
#
loop_
_entity.id
_entity.type
_entity.pdbx_description
1 polymer ?
#
loop_
_entity_poly.entity_id
_entity_poly.type
_entity_poly.pdbx_seq_one_letter_code
_entity_poly.pdbx_strand_id
1 'polypeptide(L)'
;MDIRNVLKKLVEGYNLTESETYEFVIALKDGRLTDAQICAFLLGLTMKGPTVEEVVGIVKGMKDVCNTIKPKVIDTCGPVVA
;
A
#
# COMPACT_ATOMS: atom_id res chain seq x y z
N MET A 1 -5.59 -10.73 6.45
CA MET A 1 -5.87 -10.32 5.05
C MET A 1 -6.08 -11.53 4.14
N ASP A 2 -7.11 -11.51 3.28
CA ASP A 2 -7.23 -12.44 2.14
C ASP A 2 -6.70 -11.77 0.86
N ILE A 3 -5.47 -12.11 0.47
CA ILE A 3 -4.81 -11.53 -0.72
C ILE A 3 -5.57 -11.83 -2.02
N ARG A 4 -6.25 -12.97 -2.13
CA ARG A 4 -6.99 -13.31 -3.35
C ARG A 4 -8.18 -12.37 -3.54
N ASN A 5 -8.88 -12.04 -2.47
CA ASN A 5 -9.99 -11.09 -2.52
C ASN A 5 -9.52 -9.66 -2.84
N VAL A 6 -8.39 -9.22 -2.25
CA VAL A 6 -7.79 -7.91 -2.54
C VAL A 6 -7.42 -7.78 -4.02
N LEU A 7 -6.72 -8.77 -4.58
CA LEU A 7 -6.35 -8.74 -5.99
C LEU A 7 -7.56 -8.82 -6.92
N LYS A 8 -8.57 -9.61 -6.55
CA LYS A 8 -9.84 -9.67 -7.30
C LYS A 8 -10.51 -8.30 -7.38
N LYS A 9 -10.62 -7.59 -6.25
CA LYS A 9 -11.18 -6.23 -6.22
C LYS A 9 -10.43 -5.27 -7.14
N LEU A 10 -9.10 -5.30 -7.12
CA LEU A 10 -8.27 -4.45 -7.97
C LEU A 10 -8.49 -4.73 -9.47
N VAL A 11 -8.56 -6.00 -9.86
CA VAL A 11 -8.84 -6.40 -11.25
C VAL A 11 -10.25 -5.98 -11.69
N GLU A 12 -11.21 -6.02 -10.78
CA GLU A 12 -12.60 -5.58 -11.02
C GLU A 12 -12.77 -4.04 -10.93
N GLY A 13 -11.71 -3.28 -10.61
CA GLY A 13 -11.75 -1.83 -10.49
C GLY A 13 -12.40 -1.31 -9.22
N TYR A 14 -12.62 -2.16 -8.22
CA TYR A 14 -13.15 -1.75 -6.92
C TYR A 14 -12.07 -1.12 -6.04
N ASN A 15 -12.46 -0.07 -5.31
CA ASN A 15 -11.60 0.54 -4.31
C ASN A 15 -11.41 -0.40 -3.11
N LEU A 16 -10.18 -0.42 -2.60
CA LEU A 16 -9.84 -1.04 -1.34
C LEU A 16 -10.08 -0.05 -0.20
N THR A 17 -10.40 -0.60 0.96
CA THR A 17 -10.48 0.19 2.19
C THR A 17 -9.08 0.53 2.72
N GLU A 18 -9.01 1.55 3.59
CA GLU A 18 -7.78 1.90 4.31
C GLU A 18 -7.20 0.68 5.07
N SER A 19 -8.06 -0.11 5.72
CA SER A 19 -7.63 -1.30 6.46
C SER A 19 -7.07 -2.39 5.54
N GLU A 20 -7.65 -2.60 4.35
CA GLU A 20 -7.14 -3.59 3.39
C GLU A 20 -5.75 -3.24 2.87
N THR A 21 -5.51 -1.97 2.58
CA THR A 21 -4.21 -1.49 2.10
C THR A 21 -3.17 -1.42 3.20
N TYR A 22 -3.57 -1.09 4.44
CA TYR A 22 -2.71 -1.21 5.63
C TYR A 22 -2.24 -2.66 5.83
N GLU A 23 -3.19 -3.59 5.87
CA GLU A 23 -2.92 -5.02 6.07
C GLU A 23 -2.03 -5.61 4.97
N PHE A 24 -2.14 -5.10 3.74
CA PHE A 24 -1.24 -5.46 2.64
C PHE A 24 0.21 -5.09 2.95
N VAL A 25 0.46 -3.88 3.45
CA VAL A 25 1.83 -3.45 3.83
C VAL A 25 2.38 -4.29 4.98
N ILE A 26 1.56 -4.62 5.98
CA ILE A 26 1.98 -5.52 7.07
C ILE A 26 2.32 -6.91 6.53
N ALA A 27 1.50 -7.46 5.63
CA ALA A 27 1.77 -8.75 5.00
C ALA A 27 3.04 -8.74 4.14
N LEU A 28 3.32 -7.63 3.44
CA LEU A 28 4.54 -7.42 2.69
C LEU A 28 5.76 -7.43 3.60
N LYS A 29 5.74 -6.65 4.69
CA LYS A 29 6.85 -6.61 5.67
C LYS A 29 7.10 -7.97 6.32
N ASP A 30 6.05 -8.74 6.60
CA ASP A 30 6.16 -10.06 7.23
C ASP A 30 6.64 -11.16 6.26
N GLY A 31 6.89 -10.85 4.99
CA GLY A 31 7.29 -11.83 3.97
C GLY A 31 6.20 -12.84 3.62
N ARG A 32 4.92 -12.48 3.86
CA ARG A 32 3.75 -13.36 3.61
C ARG A 32 3.23 -13.29 2.18
N LEU A 33 3.85 -12.49 1.32
CA LEU A 33 3.45 -12.26 -0.07
C LEU A 33 4.56 -12.73 -1.02
N THR A 34 4.15 -13.33 -2.13
CA THR A 34 5.05 -13.65 -3.25
C THR A 34 5.29 -12.41 -4.11
N ASP A 35 6.40 -12.38 -4.83
CA ASP A 35 6.72 -11.31 -5.79
C ASP A 35 5.58 -11.10 -6.80
N ALA A 36 4.98 -12.19 -7.29
CA ALA A 36 3.85 -12.14 -8.21
C ALA A 36 2.63 -11.43 -7.61
N GLN A 37 2.33 -11.66 -6.32
CA GLN A 37 1.22 -10.99 -5.64
C GLN A 37 1.52 -9.51 -5.38
N ILE A 38 2.77 -9.17 -5.06
CA ILE A 38 3.20 -7.77 -4.90
C ILE A 38 3.06 -7.04 -6.24
N CYS A 39 3.59 -7.61 -7.32
CA CYS A 39 3.45 -7.06 -8.67
C CYS A 39 1.98 -6.90 -9.08
N ALA A 40 1.14 -7.90 -8.83
CA ALA A 40 -0.28 -7.83 -9.16
C ALA A 40 -1.02 -6.72 -8.40
N PHE A 41 -0.70 -6.53 -7.11
CA PHE A 41 -1.26 -5.45 -6.31
C PHE A 41 -0.87 -4.07 -6.86
N LEU A 42 0.44 -3.87 -7.12
CA LEU A 42 0.95 -2.60 -7.63
C LEU A 42 0.36 -2.29 -9.02
N LEU A 43 0.36 -3.26 -9.93
CA LEU A 43 -0.19 -3.09 -11.27
C LEU A 43 -1.69 -2.78 -11.23
N GLY A 44 -2.46 -3.54 -10.45
CA GLY A 44 -3.90 -3.34 -10.31
C GLY A 44 -4.23 -1.95 -9.74
N LEU A 45 -3.49 -1.51 -8.72
CA LEU A 45 -3.67 -0.19 -8.13
C LEU A 45 -3.31 0.93 -9.11
N THR A 46 -2.23 0.79 -9.89
CA THR A 46 -1.85 1.74 -10.94
C THR A 46 -2.89 1.82 -12.06
N MET A 47 -3.42 0.68 -12.52
CA MET A 47 -4.43 0.64 -13.58
C MET A 47 -5.76 1.24 -13.12
N LYS A 48 -6.19 0.97 -11.90
CA LYS A 48 -7.42 1.53 -11.32
C LYS A 48 -7.30 3.03 -11.02
N GLY A 49 -6.10 3.48 -10.65
CA GLY A 49 -5.89 4.77 -10.01
C GLY A 49 -6.13 4.68 -8.50
N PRO A 50 -5.13 4.99 -7.66
CA PRO A 50 -5.28 4.90 -6.20
C PRO A 50 -6.19 6.02 -5.67
N THR A 51 -7.03 5.69 -4.68
CA THR A 51 -7.82 6.68 -3.92
C THR A 51 -7.05 7.20 -2.71
N VAL A 52 -7.55 8.28 -2.10
CA VAL A 52 -6.96 8.85 -0.89
C VAL A 52 -6.95 7.83 0.25
N GLU A 53 -8.04 7.08 0.44
CA GLU A 53 -8.15 6.06 1.49
C GLU A 53 -7.12 4.94 1.33
N GLU A 54 -6.89 4.52 0.09
CA GLU A 54 -5.89 3.49 -0.24
C GLU A 54 -4.46 4.00 0.04
N VAL A 55 -4.15 5.23 -0.36
CA VAL A 55 -2.86 5.86 -0.08
C VAL A 55 -2.65 6.04 1.42
N VAL A 56 -3.68 6.47 2.15
CA VAL A 56 -3.61 6.64 3.61
C VAL A 56 -3.29 5.32 4.31
N GLY A 57 -3.94 4.22 3.91
CA GLY A 57 -3.66 2.90 4.48
C GLY A 57 -2.24 2.42 4.20
N ILE A 58 -1.75 2.63 2.97
CA ILE A 58 -0.35 2.33 2.59
C ILE A 58 0.61 3.15 3.45
N VAL A 59 0.42 4.47 3.55
CA VAL A 59 1.32 5.37 4.30
C VAL A 59 1.32 5.03 5.80
N LYS A 60 0.16 4.69 6.37
CA LYS A 60 0.07 4.23 7.77
C LYS A 60 0.88 2.95 7.98
N GLY A 61 0.68 1.95 7.13
CA GLY A 61 1.43 0.70 7.21
C GLY A 61 2.94 0.91 7.04
N MET A 62 3.35 1.76 6.09
CA MET A 62 4.76 2.08 5.87
C MET A 62 5.40 2.78 7.07
N LYS A 63 4.68 3.69 7.75
CA LYS A 63 5.16 4.36 8.96
C LYS A 63 5.34 3.40 10.13
N ASP A 64 4.46 2.40 10.26
CA ASP A 64 4.53 1.43 11.35
C ASP A 64 5.68 0.43 11.17
N VAL A 65 6.05 0.12 9.92
CA VAL A 65 7.08 -0.87 9.62
C VAL A 65 8.47 -0.28 9.37
N CYS A 66 8.59 1.03 9.18
CA CYS A 66 9.87 1.66 8.89
C CYS A 66 10.72 1.91 10.14
N ASN A 67 12.03 1.98 9.94
CA ASN A 67 12.94 2.41 11.00
C ASN A 67 12.76 3.91 11.26
N THR A 68 12.20 4.26 12.41
CA THR A 68 11.91 5.66 12.77
C THR A 68 13.14 6.37 13.33
N ILE A 69 13.45 7.55 12.80
CA ILE A 69 14.44 8.49 13.34
C ILE A 69 13.77 9.83 13.67
N LYS A 70 14.35 10.61 14.60
CA LYS A 70 13.82 11.92 15.03
C LYS A 70 14.84 13.07 14.87
N PRO A 71 15.27 13.37 13.64
CA PRO A 71 16.18 14.49 13.37
C PRO A 71 15.47 15.84 13.51
N LYS A 72 16.23 16.91 13.82
CA LYS A 72 15.74 18.29 13.78
C LYS A 72 16.00 18.88 12.39
N VAL A 73 15.21 18.46 11.41
CA VAL A 73 15.30 18.90 10.00
C VAL A 73 13.90 19.13 9.43
N ILE A 74 13.83 19.81 8.29
CA ILE A 74 12.62 19.92 7.49
C ILE A 74 12.68 18.87 6.39
N ASP A 75 11.60 18.11 6.19
CA ASP A 75 11.47 17.21 5.04
C ASP A 75 11.08 18.04 3.81
N THR A 76 11.95 18.02 2.79
CA THR A 76 11.72 18.70 1.50
C THR A 76 11.33 17.73 0.40
N CYS A 77 11.01 16.48 0.72
CA CYS A 77 10.50 15.53 -0.27
C CYS A 77 9.14 15.98 -0.80
N GLY A 78 8.99 15.97 -2.12
CA GLY A 78 7.73 16.28 -2.80
C GLY A 78 6.76 15.10 -2.78
N PRO A 79 5.50 15.31 -3.19
CA PRO A 79 4.54 14.23 -3.29
C PRO A 79 4.92 13.26 -4.42
N VAL A 80 4.66 11.97 -4.18
CA VAL A 80 4.69 10.92 -5.20
C VAL A 80 3.33 10.88 -5.88
N VAL A 81 2.92 12.00 -6.50
CA VAL A 81 1.74 12.03 -7.36
C VAL A 81 2.17 12.54 -8.74
N ALA A 82 1.99 11.67 -9.73
CA ALA A 82 2.03 12.06 -11.14
C ALA A 82 0.69 12.68 -11.52
#